data_AF-A0A382DZB3-F1
#
_entry.id   AF-A0A382DZB3-F1
#
_cell.length_a   1.000
_cell.length_b   1.000
_cell.length_c   1.000
_cell.angle_alpha   90.00
_cell.angle_beta   90.00
_cell.angle_gamma   90.00
#
_symmetry.space_group_name_H-M   'P 1'
#
loop_
_entity.id
_entity.type
_entity.pdbx_description
1 polymer ?
#
loop_
_entity_poly.entity_id
_entity_poly.type
_entity_poly.pdbx_seq_one_letter_code
_entity_poly.pdbx_strand_id
1 'polypeptide(L)'
;QFSDEEHDKGLDPEWLEILAHFYTPGRYLMHCAQMASAYLVHISPASTISNCAAFQAADCLRWVSHISYRTKELSITHPSIGFAEKEREIWEKNQSWQAFRELMERMLAAKDWAESFLALNIIAKPAIDEAFFRGLRNSGRRANDTLIALLAEAALRDSERSRRWTTSLVEMILSVSGNRSQMELLMDKWCPLANSAIENYCSSLPNQPGAVDLAMSNLKKFHSQLGL
;
A
#
# COMPACT_ATOMS: atom_id res chain seq x y z
N GLN A 1 -12.19 0.54 -23.17
CA GLN A 1 -12.16 2.00 -23.34
C GLN A 1 -10.72 2.52 -23.45
N PHE A 2 -9.94 2.68 -22.37
CA PHE A 2 -8.58 3.24 -22.49
C PHE A 2 -7.63 2.47 -23.43
N SER A 3 -7.73 1.13 -23.44
CA SER A 3 -6.98 0.29 -24.38
C SER A 3 -7.41 0.53 -25.83
N ASP A 4 -8.71 0.65 -26.08
CA ASP A 4 -9.29 0.93 -27.41
C ASP A 4 -8.94 2.35 -27.91
N GLU A 5 -8.74 3.29 -26.99
CA GLU A 5 -8.32 4.67 -27.24
C GLU A 5 -6.79 4.81 -27.38
N GLU A 6 -6.05 3.69 -27.35
CA GLU A 6 -4.58 3.63 -27.45
C GLU A 6 -3.85 4.50 -26.42
N HIS A 7 -4.46 4.73 -25.25
CA HIS A 7 -3.97 5.61 -24.18
C HIS A 7 -2.46 5.42 -23.91
N ASP A 8 -2.02 4.17 -23.82
CA ASP A 8 -0.64 3.84 -23.44
C ASP A 8 0.39 4.29 -24.48
N LYS A 9 0.02 4.39 -25.78
CA LYS A 9 0.96 4.82 -26.84
C LYS A 9 1.39 6.27 -26.69
N GLY A 10 0.55 7.10 -26.08
CA GLY A 10 0.78 8.53 -25.90
C GLY A 10 1.53 8.89 -24.61
N LEU A 11 1.90 7.91 -23.78
CA LEU A 11 2.60 8.17 -22.52
C LEU A 11 4.04 8.64 -22.76
N ASP A 12 4.46 9.62 -21.97
CA ASP A 12 5.82 10.16 -22.02
C ASP A 12 6.86 9.09 -21.63
N PRO A 13 8.01 8.98 -22.34
CA PRO A 13 9.05 8.00 -22.02
C PRO A 13 9.59 8.08 -20.59
N GLU A 14 9.74 9.27 -20.01
CA GLU A 14 10.18 9.44 -18.62
C GLU A 14 9.10 8.91 -17.65
N TRP A 15 7.82 9.11 -17.98
CA TRP A 15 6.73 8.54 -17.21
C TRP A 15 6.69 7.01 -17.26
N LEU A 16 6.98 6.40 -18.40
CA LEU A 16 7.06 4.94 -18.52
C LEU A 16 8.16 4.36 -17.63
N GLU A 17 9.32 5.02 -17.53
CA GLU A 17 10.36 4.62 -16.59
C GLU A 17 9.90 4.75 -15.14
N ILE A 18 9.15 5.79 -14.80
CA ILE A 18 8.56 5.93 -13.46
C ILE A 18 7.58 4.79 -13.18
N LEU A 19 6.72 4.43 -14.13
CA LEU A 19 5.81 3.30 -13.95
C LEU A 19 6.57 1.97 -13.75
N ALA A 20 7.66 1.74 -14.50
CA ALA A 20 8.47 0.54 -14.38
C ALA A 20 9.18 0.43 -13.02
N HIS A 21 9.62 1.56 -12.46
CA HIS A 21 10.36 1.58 -11.20
C HIS A 21 9.47 1.71 -9.97
N PHE A 22 8.32 2.39 -10.08
CA PHE A 22 7.51 2.78 -8.92
C PHE A 22 6.10 2.22 -8.92
N TYR A 23 5.53 1.81 -10.06
CA TYR A 23 4.18 1.23 -10.12
C TYR A 23 4.18 -0.29 -10.20
N THR A 24 4.78 -0.87 -11.24
CA THR A 24 4.65 -2.31 -11.54
C THR A 24 5.27 -3.23 -10.47
N PRO A 25 6.35 -2.85 -9.75
CA PRO A 25 6.83 -3.64 -8.60
C PRO A 25 5.87 -3.63 -7.40
N GLY A 26 4.91 -2.70 -7.37
CA GLY A 26 3.88 -2.63 -6.34
C GLY A 26 3.03 -3.91 -6.23
N ARG A 27 3.06 -4.81 -7.21
CA ARG A 27 2.43 -6.14 -7.10
C ARG A 27 3.00 -6.96 -5.93
N TYR A 28 4.30 -6.84 -5.64
CA TYR A 28 4.94 -7.53 -4.51
C TYR A 28 4.45 -6.96 -3.18
N LEU A 29 4.44 -5.63 -3.06
CA LEU A 29 3.90 -4.91 -1.91
C LEU A 29 2.44 -5.30 -1.61
N MET A 30 1.59 -5.29 -2.65
CA MET A 30 0.18 -5.65 -2.50
C MET A 30 -0.03 -7.15 -2.22
N HIS A 31 0.83 -8.02 -2.76
CA HIS A 31 0.79 -9.45 -2.43
C HIS A 31 1.23 -9.72 -0.98
N CYS A 32 2.23 -9.00 -0.45
CA CYS A 32 2.54 -9.06 0.97
C CYS A 32 1.35 -8.62 1.83
N ALA A 33 0.64 -7.55 1.44
CA ALA A 33 -0.56 -7.11 2.14
C ALA A 33 -1.72 -8.13 2.04
N GLN A 34 -1.83 -8.84 0.90
CA GLN A 34 -2.75 -9.96 0.72
C GLN A 34 -2.43 -11.11 1.68
N MET A 35 -1.17 -11.55 1.71
CA MET A 35 -0.70 -12.64 2.58
C MET A 35 -0.96 -12.32 4.05
N ALA A 36 -0.62 -11.10 4.48
CA ALA A 36 -0.86 -10.65 5.85
C ALA A 36 -2.35 -10.58 6.20
N SER A 37 -3.19 -10.11 5.27
CA SER A 37 -4.65 -10.10 5.47
C SER A 37 -5.20 -11.53 5.58
N ALA A 38 -4.71 -12.46 4.74
CA ALA A 38 -5.08 -13.87 4.80
C ALA A 38 -4.61 -14.54 6.09
N TYR A 39 -3.44 -14.17 6.61
CA TYR A 39 -2.97 -14.64 7.91
C TYR A 39 -3.94 -14.26 9.02
N LEU A 40 -4.41 -13.01 9.05
CA LEU A 40 -5.42 -12.55 10.01
C LEU A 40 -6.74 -13.34 9.94
N VAL A 41 -7.16 -13.80 8.76
CA VAL A 41 -8.35 -14.67 8.62
C VAL A 41 -8.23 -15.91 9.51
N HIS A 42 -7.04 -16.50 9.55
CA HIS A 42 -6.79 -17.75 10.27
C HIS A 42 -6.56 -17.56 11.77
N ILE A 43 -5.99 -16.43 12.19
CA ILE A 43 -5.54 -16.25 13.57
C ILE A 43 -6.41 -15.30 14.39
N SER A 44 -7.36 -14.59 13.78
CA SER A 44 -8.22 -13.67 14.54
C SER A 44 -9.14 -14.43 15.51
N PRO A 45 -9.48 -13.84 16.67
CA PRO A 45 -10.20 -14.54 17.74
C PRO A 45 -11.71 -14.65 17.50
N ALA A 46 -12.24 -14.03 16.45
CA ALA A 46 -13.67 -13.98 16.18
C ALA A 46 -13.96 -13.99 14.68
N SER A 47 -14.99 -14.74 14.27
CA SER A 47 -15.39 -14.87 12.87
C SER A 47 -15.76 -13.54 12.21
N THR A 48 -16.31 -12.59 12.97
CA THR A 48 -16.63 -11.24 12.48
C THR A 48 -15.37 -10.45 12.09
N ILE A 49 -14.27 -10.63 12.83
CA ILE A 49 -12.96 -10.04 12.50
C ILE A 49 -12.36 -10.78 11.29
N SER A 50 -12.38 -12.11 11.30
CA SER A 50 -11.89 -12.94 10.17
C SER A 50 -12.60 -12.59 8.86
N ASN A 51 -13.90 -12.33 8.87
CA ASN A 51 -14.65 -11.96 7.67
C ASN A 51 -14.20 -10.59 7.10
N CYS A 52 -13.97 -9.59 7.95
CA CYS A 52 -13.40 -8.31 7.52
C CYS A 52 -12.01 -8.50 6.90
N ALA A 53 -11.15 -9.30 7.53
CA ALA A 53 -9.83 -9.63 7.01
C ALA A 53 -9.91 -10.41 5.68
N ALA A 54 -10.90 -11.29 5.49
CA ALA A 54 -11.08 -12.07 4.27
C ALA A 54 -11.45 -11.17 3.08
N PHE A 55 -12.40 -10.26 3.26
CA PHE A 55 -12.74 -9.29 2.21
C PHE A 55 -11.56 -8.35 1.91
N GLN A 56 -10.83 -7.92 2.95
CA GLN A 56 -9.59 -7.15 2.76
C GLN A 56 -8.52 -7.92 1.98
N ALA A 57 -8.37 -9.23 2.22
CA ALA A 57 -7.44 -10.06 1.46
C ALA A 57 -7.84 -10.16 -0.01
N ALA A 58 -9.15 -10.30 -0.29
CA ALA A 58 -9.69 -10.28 -1.64
C ALA A 58 -9.44 -8.91 -2.33
N ASP A 59 -9.56 -7.80 -1.61
CA ASP A 59 -9.25 -6.47 -2.11
C ASP A 59 -7.75 -6.35 -2.46
N CYS A 60 -6.86 -6.83 -1.60
CA CYS A 60 -5.43 -6.84 -1.91
C CYS A 60 -5.13 -7.68 -3.17
N LEU A 61 -5.77 -8.85 -3.33
CA LEU A 61 -5.65 -9.67 -4.53
C LEU A 61 -6.20 -8.96 -5.78
N ARG A 62 -7.30 -8.22 -5.65
CA ARG A 62 -7.82 -7.36 -6.72
C ARG A 62 -6.75 -6.38 -7.19
N TRP A 63 -6.03 -5.74 -6.28
CA TRP A 63 -4.96 -4.80 -6.64
C TRP A 63 -3.72 -5.47 -7.21
N VAL A 64 -3.34 -6.65 -6.72
CA VAL A 64 -2.31 -7.49 -7.38
C VAL A 64 -2.72 -7.78 -8.83
N SER A 65 -3.98 -8.13 -9.06
CA SER A 65 -4.51 -8.45 -10.39
C SER A 65 -4.52 -7.23 -11.32
N HIS A 66 -4.96 -6.06 -10.83
CA HIS A 66 -4.93 -4.82 -11.62
C HIS A 66 -3.51 -4.39 -11.98
N ILE A 67 -2.57 -4.42 -11.03
CA ILE A 67 -1.16 -4.09 -11.30
C ILE A 67 -0.59 -5.06 -12.33
N SER A 68 -0.85 -6.36 -12.19
CA SER A 68 -0.34 -7.38 -13.10
C SER A 68 -0.91 -7.22 -14.51
N TYR A 69 -2.21 -6.94 -14.63
CA TYR A 69 -2.87 -6.70 -15.91
C TYR A 69 -2.30 -5.47 -16.62
N ARG A 70 -2.19 -4.33 -15.92
CA ARG A 70 -1.58 -3.11 -16.45
C ARG A 70 -0.12 -3.29 -16.82
N THR A 71 0.65 -4.02 -15.99
CA THR A 71 2.04 -4.38 -16.31
C THR A 71 2.12 -5.11 -17.65
N LYS A 72 1.17 -6.04 -17.91
CA LYS A 72 1.15 -6.77 -19.17
C LYS A 72 0.78 -5.87 -20.36
N GLU A 73 -0.23 -5.01 -20.23
CA GLU A 73 -0.60 -4.04 -21.29
C GLU A 73 0.56 -3.08 -21.63
N LEU A 74 1.24 -2.56 -20.60
CA LEU A 74 2.42 -1.71 -20.76
C LEU A 74 3.57 -2.48 -21.45
N SER A 75 3.79 -3.76 -21.11
CA SER A 75 4.82 -4.59 -21.76
C SER A 75 4.56 -4.81 -23.26
N ILE A 76 3.29 -4.93 -23.65
CA ILE A 76 2.90 -5.12 -25.06
C ILE A 76 3.11 -3.83 -25.84
N THR A 77 2.71 -2.70 -25.25
CA THR A 77 2.79 -1.39 -25.90
C THR A 77 4.23 -0.86 -25.96
N HIS A 78 5.02 -1.11 -24.90
CA HIS A 78 6.37 -0.56 -24.69
C HIS A 78 7.39 -1.67 -24.35
N PRO A 79 7.71 -2.56 -25.32
CA PRO A 79 8.51 -3.76 -25.06
C PRO A 79 9.96 -3.48 -24.63
N SER A 80 10.51 -2.29 -24.91
CA SER A 80 11.90 -1.94 -24.59
C SER A 80 12.15 -1.54 -23.13
N ILE A 81 11.11 -1.22 -22.36
CA ILE A 81 11.25 -0.69 -20.99
C ILE A 81 11.58 -1.84 -19.99
N GLY A 82 11.06 -3.04 -20.24
CA GLY A 82 11.27 -4.23 -19.39
C GLY A 82 10.17 -4.48 -18.35
N PHE A 83 8.95 -4.01 -18.62
CA PHE A 83 7.75 -4.40 -17.86
C PHE A 83 7.54 -5.91 -17.90
N ALA A 84 7.07 -6.47 -16.79
CA ALA A 84 6.88 -7.91 -16.53
C ALA A 84 8.16 -8.75 -16.39
N GLU A 85 9.35 -8.15 -16.55
CA GLU A 85 10.63 -8.86 -16.46
C GLU A 85 11.45 -8.44 -15.24
N LYS A 86 11.57 -7.13 -14.99
CA LYS A 86 12.55 -6.57 -14.04
C LYS A 86 12.01 -6.37 -12.64
N GLU A 87 10.70 -6.45 -12.40
CA GLU A 87 10.17 -5.88 -11.15
C GLU A 87 10.58 -6.65 -9.89
N ARG A 88 10.90 -7.95 -10.00
CA ARG A 88 11.46 -8.69 -8.87
C ARG A 88 12.81 -8.08 -8.44
N GLU A 89 13.68 -7.85 -9.40
CA GLU A 89 14.98 -7.24 -9.14
C GLU A 89 14.82 -5.83 -8.59
N ILE A 90 13.89 -5.04 -9.14
CA ILE A 90 13.59 -3.70 -8.63
C ILE A 90 13.08 -3.77 -7.18
N TRP A 91 12.12 -4.62 -6.88
CA TRP A 91 11.64 -4.82 -5.50
C TRP A 91 12.75 -5.26 -4.54
N GLU A 92 13.62 -6.18 -4.97
CA GLU A 92 14.65 -6.76 -4.12
C GLU A 92 15.88 -5.87 -3.94
N LYS A 93 16.22 -5.00 -4.91
CA LYS A 93 17.48 -4.27 -4.93
C LYS A 93 17.35 -2.75 -5.02
N ASN A 94 16.26 -2.21 -5.56
CA ASN A 94 16.13 -0.77 -5.67
C ASN A 94 15.91 -0.16 -4.29
N GLN A 95 16.74 0.84 -3.96
CA GLN A 95 16.73 1.48 -2.66
C GLN A 95 15.38 2.11 -2.31
N SER A 96 14.56 2.54 -3.27
CA SER A 96 13.25 3.18 -3.02
C SER A 96 12.19 2.23 -2.45
N TRP A 97 12.39 0.91 -2.58
CA TRP A 97 11.48 -0.11 -2.09
C TRP A 97 11.92 -0.77 -0.79
N GLN A 98 13.19 -0.60 -0.38
CA GLN A 98 13.76 -1.43 0.68
C GLN A 98 13.10 -1.20 2.03
N ALA A 99 12.71 0.04 2.36
CA ALA A 99 12.02 0.29 3.62
C ALA A 99 10.59 -0.28 3.65
N PHE A 100 9.88 -0.27 2.50
CA PHE A 100 8.60 -1.00 2.39
C PHE A 100 8.79 -2.51 2.47
N ARG A 101 9.83 -3.04 1.81
CA ARG A 101 10.16 -4.46 1.86
C ARG A 101 10.44 -4.92 3.28
N GLU A 102 11.28 -4.18 4.01
CA GLU A 102 11.59 -4.45 5.42
C GLU A 102 10.33 -4.40 6.30
N LEU A 103 9.52 -3.36 6.16
CA LEU A 103 8.25 -3.22 6.91
C LEU A 103 7.34 -4.45 6.68
N MET A 104 7.16 -4.85 5.42
CA MET A 104 6.27 -5.96 5.07
C MET A 104 6.84 -7.31 5.48
N GLU A 105 8.14 -7.56 5.30
CA GLU A 105 8.79 -8.82 5.71
C GLU A 105 8.75 -9.00 7.24
N ARG A 106 9.04 -7.93 8.00
CA ARG A 106 8.93 -7.96 9.47
C ARG A 106 7.49 -8.20 9.91
N MET A 107 6.52 -7.52 9.29
CA MET A 107 5.10 -7.66 9.64
C MET A 107 4.57 -9.06 9.33
N LEU A 108 4.98 -9.66 8.20
CA LEU A 108 4.65 -11.06 7.86
C LEU A 108 5.23 -12.08 8.84
N ALA A 109 6.27 -11.72 9.61
CA ALA A 109 6.83 -12.55 10.66
C ALA A 109 6.17 -12.37 12.03
N ALA A 110 5.30 -11.36 12.21
CA ALA A 110 4.54 -11.16 13.44
C ALA A 110 3.50 -12.27 13.61
N LYS A 111 3.53 -12.95 14.77
CA LYS A 111 2.72 -14.15 15.01
C LYS A 111 1.45 -13.88 15.81
N ASP A 112 1.47 -12.89 16.69
CA ASP A 112 0.33 -12.50 17.50
C ASP A 112 -0.71 -11.78 16.66
N TRP A 113 -2.00 -12.09 16.86
CA TRP A 113 -3.07 -11.55 16.01
C TRP A 113 -3.27 -10.04 16.19
N ALA A 114 -3.09 -9.52 17.41
CA ALA A 114 -3.27 -8.09 17.68
C ALA A 114 -2.08 -7.30 17.15
N GLU A 115 -0.87 -7.83 17.29
CA GLU A 115 0.31 -7.27 16.64
C GLU A 115 0.20 -7.29 15.11
N SER A 116 -0.16 -8.44 14.50
CA SER A 116 -0.34 -8.54 13.05
C SER A 116 -1.43 -7.57 12.56
N PHE A 117 -2.53 -7.43 13.31
CA PHE A 117 -3.59 -6.48 13.00
C PHE A 117 -3.08 -5.04 13.05
N LEU A 118 -2.41 -4.64 14.13
CA LEU A 118 -1.90 -3.27 14.27
C LEU A 118 -0.84 -2.97 13.20
N ALA A 119 0.15 -3.85 13.03
CA ALA A 119 1.22 -3.69 12.06
C ALA A 119 0.70 -3.61 10.62
N LEU A 120 -0.36 -4.35 10.28
CA LEU A 120 -0.97 -4.30 8.95
C LEU A 120 -1.94 -3.12 8.78
N ASN A 121 -2.98 -3.04 9.61
CA ASN A 121 -4.14 -2.19 9.39
C ASN A 121 -3.95 -0.76 9.90
N ILE A 122 -3.12 -0.56 10.92
CA ILE A 122 -2.87 0.76 11.53
C ILE A 122 -1.57 1.36 10.98
N ILE A 123 -0.59 0.51 10.63
CA ILE A 123 0.74 0.96 10.22
C ILE A 123 0.96 0.80 8.71
N ALA A 124 1.07 -0.43 8.21
CA ALA A 124 1.54 -0.68 6.85
C ALA A 124 0.54 -0.23 5.78
N LYS A 125 -0.74 -0.61 5.86
CA LYS A 125 -1.75 -0.26 4.85
C LYS A 125 -1.95 1.27 4.75
N PRO A 126 -2.07 2.03 5.85
CA PRO A 126 -2.11 3.49 5.76
C PRO A 126 -0.85 4.08 5.11
N ALA A 127 0.35 3.58 5.42
CA ALA A 127 1.57 4.02 4.76
C ALA A 127 1.57 3.74 3.25
N ILE A 128 1.08 2.56 2.82
CA ILE A 128 0.88 2.21 1.41
C ILE A 128 -0.14 3.16 0.75
N ASP A 129 -1.26 3.45 1.41
CA ASP A 129 -2.29 4.35 0.88
C ASP A 129 -1.74 5.76 0.61
N GLU A 130 -0.95 6.30 1.54
CA GLU A 130 -0.40 7.65 1.42
C GLU A 130 0.77 7.71 0.42
N ALA A 131 1.73 6.78 0.51
CA ALA A 131 2.94 6.82 -0.31
C ALA A 131 2.72 6.24 -1.70
N PHE A 132 2.17 5.03 -1.80
CA PHE A 132 2.03 4.31 -3.07
C PHE A 132 0.80 4.80 -3.83
N PHE A 133 -0.41 4.62 -3.30
CA PHE A 133 -1.62 4.95 -4.07
C PHE A 133 -1.84 6.45 -4.26
N ARG A 134 -1.80 7.27 -3.20
CA ARG A 134 -1.95 8.73 -3.37
C ARG A 134 -0.76 9.36 -4.12
N GLY A 135 0.46 8.86 -3.90
CA GLY A 135 1.63 9.25 -4.67
C GLY A 135 1.42 9.02 -6.17
N LEU A 136 1.09 7.79 -6.56
CA LEU A 136 0.80 7.42 -7.95
C LEU A 136 -0.35 8.21 -8.54
N ARG A 137 -1.43 8.44 -7.80
CA ARG A 137 -2.55 9.27 -8.26
C ARG A 137 -2.10 10.68 -8.62
N ASN A 138 -1.31 11.31 -7.74
CA ASN A 138 -0.85 12.67 -7.93
C ASN A 138 0.20 12.76 -9.05
N SER A 139 1.12 11.79 -9.14
CA SER A 139 2.10 11.70 -10.23
C SER A 139 1.42 11.47 -11.57
N GLY A 140 0.48 10.53 -11.66
CA GLY A 140 -0.26 10.22 -12.88
C GLY A 140 -1.02 11.43 -13.42
N ARG A 141 -1.71 12.18 -12.54
CA ARG A 141 -2.38 13.43 -12.94
C ARG A 141 -1.42 14.46 -13.52
N ARG A 142 -0.21 14.59 -12.97
CA ARG A 142 0.81 15.51 -13.51
C ARG A 142 1.44 15.01 -14.80
N ALA A 143 1.56 13.71 -14.97
CA ALA A 143 2.06 13.06 -16.17
C ALA A 143 0.98 12.86 -17.26
N ASN A 144 -0.24 13.37 -17.04
CA ASN A 144 -1.42 13.16 -17.90
C ASN A 144 -1.81 11.68 -18.11
N ASP A 145 -1.34 10.77 -17.26
CA ASP A 145 -1.82 9.39 -17.21
C ASP A 145 -3.11 9.35 -16.38
N THR A 146 -4.23 9.48 -17.07
CA THR A 146 -5.55 9.48 -16.44
C THR A 146 -5.91 8.10 -15.92
N LEU A 147 -5.48 7.04 -16.61
CA LEU A 147 -5.79 5.67 -16.25
C LEU A 147 -5.17 5.29 -14.89
N ILE A 148 -3.88 5.56 -14.69
CA ILE A 148 -3.22 5.25 -13.41
C ILE A 148 -3.81 6.06 -12.25
N ALA A 149 -4.18 7.32 -12.51
CA ALA A 149 -4.78 8.18 -11.51
C ALA A 149 -6.15 7.66 -11.04
N LEU A 150 -6.98 7.23 -11.98
CA LEU A 150 -8.29 6.63 -11.68
C LEU A 150 -8.16 5.27 -10.99
N LEU A 151 -7.21 4.44 -11.41
CA LEU A 151 -6.93 3.16 -10.74
C LEU A 151 -6.50 3.35 -9.30
N ALA A 152 -5.57 4.28 -9.05
CA ALA A 152 -5.14 4.59 -7.69
C ALA A 152 -6.27 5.17 -6.82
N GLU A 153 -7.15 6.00 -7.40
CA GLU A 153 -8.35 6.49 -6.70
C GLU A 153 -9.35 5.38 -6.38
N ALA A 154 -9.55 4.42 -7.29
CA ALA A 154 -10.36 3.24 -7.04
C ALA A 154 -9.77 2.36 -5.93
N ALA A 155 -8.44 2.25 -5.82
CA ALA A 155 -7.78 1.54 -4.72
C ALA A 155 -8.06 2.16 -3.36
N LEU A 156 -8.03 3.49 -3.30
CA LEU A 156 -8.30 4.20 -2.06
C LEU A 156 -9.74 3.99 -1.55
N ARG A 157 -10.72 3.68 -2.42
CA ARG A 157 -12.09 3.31 -1.99
C ARG A 157 -12.14 1.97 -1.25
N ASP A 158 -11.31 1.01 -1.67
CA ASP A 158 -11.17 -0.25 -0.95
C ASP A 158 -10.43 -0.04 0.38
N SER A 159 -9.41 0.82 0.38
CA SER A 159 -8.72 1.23 1.62
C SER A 159 -9.64 1.95 2.60
N GLU A 160 -10.57 2.79 2.14
CA GLU A 160 -11.58 3.42 3.01
C GLU A 160 -12.47 2.38 3.71
N ARG A 161 -12.86 1.31 3.01
CA ARG A 161 -13.60 0.19 3.63
C ARG A 161 -12.76 -0.52 4.68
N SER A 162 -11.48 -0.76 4.38
CA SER A 162 -10.52 -1.33 5.34
C SER A 162 -10.35 -0.46 6.58
N ARG A 163 -10.20 0.86 6.41
CA ARG A 163 -10.09 1.83 7.51
C ARG A 163 -11.34 1.84 8.39
N ARG A 164 -12.55 1.77 7.83
CA ARG A 164 -13.79 1.77 8.63
C ARG A 164 -13.85 0.62 9.64
N TRP A 165 -13.61 -0.63 9.19
CA TRP A 165 -13.64 -1.75 10.14
C TRP A 165 -12.45 -1.73 11.11
N THR A 166 -11.31 -1.19 10.67
CA THR A 166 -10.14 -0.96 11.53
C THR A 166 -10.50 0.00 12.66
N THR A 167 -11.14 1.13 12.37
CA THR A 167 -11.62 2.10 13.37
C THR A 167 -12.57 1.44 14.35
N SER A 168 -13.61 0.72 13.87
CA SER A 168 -14.55 0.06 14.78
C SER A 168 -13.90 -1.01 15.66
N LEU A 169 -12.92 -1.76 15.15
CA LEU A 169 -12.20 -2.75 15.96
C LEU A 169 -11.29 -2.07 16.98
N VAL A 170 -10.61 -0.97 16.63
CA VAL A 170 -9.78 -0.22 17.58
C VAL A 170 -10.65 0.39 18.69
N GLU A 171 -11.82 0.95 18.37
CA GLU A 171 -12.78 1.43 19.37
C GLU A 171 -13.16 0.34 20.38
N MET A 172 -13.45 -0.88 19.89
CA MET A 172 -13.73 -2.05 20.74
C MET A 172 -12.51 -2.48 21.56
N ILE A 173 -11.30 -2.46 21.00
CA ILE A 173 -10.08 -2.81 21.73
C ILE A 173 -9.83 -1.80 22.86
N LEU A 174 -9.99 -0.50 22.58
CA LEU A 174 -9.74 0.58 23.53
C LEU A 174 -10.82 0.71 24.62
N SER A 175 -12.00 0.10 24.45
CA SER A 175 -13.00 0.03 25.51
C SER A 175 -12.60 -0.89 26.67
N VAL A 176 -11.56 -1.71 26.50
CA VAL A 176 -11.03 -2.60 27.54
C VAL A 176 -9.81 -1.98 28.21
N SER A 177 -9.86 -1.86 29.54
CA SER A 177 -8.78 -1.29 30.34
C SER A 177 -7.47 -2.07 30.16
N GLY A 178 -6.36 -1.34 29.93
CA GLY A 178 -5.03 -1.92 29.75
C GLY A 178 -4.63 -2.21 28.30
N ASN A 179 -5.58 -2.31 27.36
CA ASN A 179 -5.24 -2.52 25.95
C ASN A 179 -4.55 -1.31 25.32
N ARG A 180 -4.88 -0.10 25.76
CA ARG A 180 -4.25 1.14 25.28
C ARG A 180 -2.72 1.10 25.38
N SER A 181 -2.19 0.74 26.54
CA SER A 181 -0.73 0.71 26.73
C SER A 181 -0.07 -0.36 25.87
N GLN A 182 -0.73 -1.49 25.62
CA GLN A 182 -0.22 -2.49 24.68
C GLN A 182 -0.22 -1.99 23.23
N MET A 183 -1.26 -1.26 22.81
CA MET A 183 -1.29 -0.64 21.48
C MET A 183 -0.20 0.41 21.34
N GLU A 184 0.00 1.28 22.34
CA GLU A 184 1.06 2.30 22.34
C GLU A 184 2.46 1.67 22.21
N LEU A 185 2.75 0.59 22.95
CA LEU A 185 4.01 -0.15 22.82
C LEU A 185 4.22 -0.73 21.40
N LEU A 186 3.15 -1.23 20.78
CA LEU A 186 3.21 -1.70 19.40
C LEU A 186 3.36 -0.56 18.40
N MET A 187 2.71 0.60 18.63
CA MET A 187 2.91 1.80 17.82
C MET A 187 4.37 2.25 17.86
N ASP A 188 4.99 2.31 19.04
CA ASP A 188 6.41 2.66 19.20
C ASP A 188 7.33 1.72 18.41
N LYS A 189 6.98 0.44 18.34
CA LYS A 189 7.73 -0.56 17.56
C LYS A 189 7.58 -0.36 16.05
N TRP A 190 6.36 -0.09 15.56
CA TRP A 190 6.02 -0.21 14.15
C TRP A 190 5.97 1.14 13.39
N CYS A 191 5.64 2.24 14.06
CA CYS A 191 5.61 3.58 13.46
C CYS A 191 6.93 3.98 12.79
N PRO A 192 8.12 3.74 13.39
CA PRO A 192 9.39 4.08 12.73
C PRO A 192 9.59 3.39 11.38
N LEU A 193 9.10 2.15 11.23
CA LEU A 193 9.20 1.39 9.98
C LEU A 193 8.29 1.98 8.88
N ALA A 194 7.05 2.37 9.23
CA ALA A 194 6.18 3.08 8.28
C ALA A 194 6.72 4.45 7.89
N ASN A 195 7.27 5.20 8.85
CA ASN A 195 7.87 6.49 8.58
C ASN A 195 9.05 6.34 7.60
N SER A 196 9.95 5.38 7.87
CA SER A 196 11.07 5.08 6.96
C SER A 196 10.58 4.66 5.57
N ALA A 197 9.52 3.84 5.49
CA ALA A 197 8.93 3.42 4.22
C ALA A 197 8.37 4.59 3.40
N ILE A 198 7.62 5.50 4.05
CA ILE A 198 7.09 6.72 3.44
C ILE A 198 8.23 7.62 2.95
N GLU A 199 9.20 7.89 3.82
CA GLU A 199 10.32 8.78 3.51
C GLU A 199 11.13 8.25 2.33
N ASN A 200 11.52 6.97 2.39
CA ASN A 200 12.33 6.31 1.37
C ASN A 200 11.63 6.28 0.00
N TYR A 201 10.37 5.87 -0.04
CA TYR A 201 9.63 5.75 -1.29
C TYR A 201 9.24 7.12 -1.86
N CYS A 202 8.68 8.01 -1.05
CA CYS A 202 8.21 9.32 -1.53
C CYS A 202 9.35 10.25 -1.93
N SER A 203 10.50 10.20 -1.24
CA SER A 203 11.68 11.01 -1.63
C SER A 203 12.29 10.55 -2.95
N SER A 204 12.06 9.29 -3.33
CA SER A 204 12.56 8.72 -4.58
C SER A 204 11.61 8.97 -5.76
N LEU A 205 10.35 9.33 -5.50
CA LEU A 205 9.39 9.67 -6.56
C LEU A 205 9.70 11.07 -7.13
N PRO A 206 9.93 11.20 -8.44
CA PRO A 206 10.25 12.49 -9.04
C PRO A 206 9.04 13.44 -9.00
N ASN A 207 9.34 14.75 -8.97
CA ASN A 207 8.36 15.84 -9.09
C ASN A 207 7.21 15.79 -8.07
N GLN A 208 7.53 15.41 -6.84
CA GLN A 208 6.60 15.27 -5.71
C GLN A 208 7.02 16.13 -4.48
N PRO A 209 7.15 17.46 -4.63
CA PRO A 209 7.56 18.32 -3.52
C PRO A 209 6.54 18.22 -2.36
N GLY A 210 7.05 18.01 -1.14
CA GLY A 210 6.22 17.89 0.07
C GLY A 210 5.44 16.57 0.20
N ALA A 211 5.67 15.58 -0.66
CA ALA A 211 4.95 14.31 -0.58
C ALA A 211 5.22 13.53 0.71
N VAL A 212 6.46 13.55 1.21
CA VAL A 212 6.83 12.95 2.50
C VAL A 212 6.02 13.60 3.63
N ASP A 213 6.09 14.92 3.77
CA ASP A 213 5.39 15.65 4.84
C ASP A 213 3.88 15.44 4.80
N LEU A 214 3.29 15.47 3.60
CA LEU A 214 1.86 15.23 3.43
C LEU A 214 1.46 13.80 3.82
N ALA A 215 2.23 12.81 3.38
CA ALA A 215 1.96 11.40 3.71
C ALA A 215 2.10 11.14 5.22
N MET A 216 3.16 11.67 5.85
CA MET A 216 3.37 11.59 7.30
C MET A 216 2.25 12.29 8.07
N SER A 217 1.84 13.49 7.63
CA SER A 217 0.75 14.24 8.24
C SER A 217 -0.56 13.46 8.20
N ASN A 218 -0.88 12.85 7.05
CA ASN A 218 -2.10 12.06 6.90
C ASN A 218 -2.06 10.76 7.70
N LEU A 219 -0.91 10.08 7.76
CA LEU A 219 -0.71 8.91 8.61
C LEU A 219 -0.96 9.26 10.08
N LYS A 220 -0.33 10.34 10.57
CA LYS A 220 -0.53 10.82 11.94
C LYS A 220 -1.99 11.20 12.22
N LYS A 221 -2.65 11.88 11.28
CA LYS A 221 -4.09 12.20 11.40
C LYS A 221 -4.93 10.95 11.54
N PHE A 222 -4.63 9.90 10.78
CA PHE A 222 -5.34 8.62 10.90
C PHE A 222 -5.11 7.98 12.27
N HIS A 223 -3.87 7.95 12.77
CA HIS A 223 -3.58 7.45 14.13
C HIS A 223 -4.34 8.23 15.21
N SER A 224 -4.32 9.57 15.14
CA SER A 224 -5.07 10.41 16.07
C SER A 224 -6.58 10.19 16.00
N GLN A 225 -7.15 9.91 14.82
CA GLN A 225 -8.56 9.54 14.67
C GLN A 225 -8.92 8.22 15.35
N LEU A 226 -7.96 7.30 15.47
CA LEU A 226 -8.12 6.04 16.20
C LEU A 226 -7.97 6.22 17.72
N GLY A 227 -7.60 7.43 18.17
CA GLY A 227 -7.29 7.70 19.58
C GLY A 227 -5.95 7.09 20.02
N LEU A 228 -5.01 6.94 19.10
CA LEU A 228 -3.65 6.43 19.28
C LEU A 228 -2.61 7.52 18.96
#